data_AF-A0A5K1HEJ8-F1
#
_entry.id   AF-A0A5K1HEJ8-F1
#
_cell.length_a   1.000
_cell.length_b   1.000
_cell.length_c   1.000
_cell.angle_alpha   90.00
_cell.angle_beta   90.00
_cell.angle_gamma   90.00
#
_symmetry.space_group_name_H-M   'P 1'
#
loop_
_entity.id
_entity.type
_entity.pdbx_description
1 polymer ?
#
loop_
_entity_poly.entity_id
_entity_poly.type
_entity_poly.pdbx_seq_one_letter_code
_entity_poly.pdbx_strand_id
1 'polypeptide(L)'
;SHNQYKIEVDAIYELTAKNPIPFREDLNNRRLLWHGSRLTNFVGILSNGLRIAPIEAPVTGYMFGKGVYFADVVSKSANYCYATKLNSTGCLLLCEVALGTSCEKFYADYYAHLVIENEFQSVKGVGKKAPKDGEMLEEVFVPNGHLVETGISNVSDMIYRPPCITTSMWYTT
;
A
#
# COMPACT_ATOMS: atom_id res chain seq x y z
N SER A 1 -9.28 13.79 3.15
CA SER A 1 -10.33 14.16 2.19
C SER A 1 -9.67 14.23 0.83
N HIS A 2 -10.12 13.43 -0.13
CA HIS A 2 -9.44 13.25 -1.43
C HIS A 2 -9.57 14.43 -2.39
N ASN A 3 -10.34 15.47 -2.04
CA ASN A 3 -10.65 16.62 -2.91
C ASN A 3 -9.96 17.92 -2.46
N GLN A 4 -9.01 17.85 -1.52
CA GLN A 4 -8.36 19.05 -0.97
C GLN A 4 -7.20 19.57 -1.83
N TYR A 5 -6.67 18.75 -2.73
CA TYR A 5 -5.56 19.07 -3.62
C TYR A 5 -5.68 18.28 -4.93
N LYS A 6 -4.92 18.71 -5.94
CA LYS A 6 -4.69 17.96 -7.18
C LYS A 6 -3.29 17.37 -7.15
N ILE A 7 -3.13 16.20 -7.75
CA ILE A 7 -1.83 15.55 -7.94
C ILE A 7 -1.48 15.72 -9.42
N GLU A 8 -0.29 16.26 -9.68
CA GLU A 8 0.29 16.37 -11.02
C GLU A 8 1.52 15.46 -11.07
N VAL A 9 1.69 14.76 -12.20
CA VAL A 9 2.79 13.81 -12.39
C VAL A 9 3.93 14.56 -13.08
N ASP A 10 5.02 14.80 -12.34
CA ASP A 10 6.21 15.44 -12.88
C ASP A 10 7.06 14.46 -13.70
N ALA A 11 7.24 13.24 -13.17
CA ALA A 11 8.05 12.19 -13.80
C ALA A 11 7.63 10.81 -13.30
N ILE A 12 7.86 9.79 -14.14
CA ILE A 12 7.68 8.38 -13.83
C ILE A 12 9.02 7.68 -14.02
N TYR A 13 9.40 6.87 -13.04
CA TYR A 13 10.63 6.09 -13.07
C TYR A 13 10.30 4.63 -12.87
N GLU A 14 10.89 3.77 -13.68
CA GLU A 14 10.96 2.35 -13.41
C GLU A 14 12.06 2.09 -12.39
N LEU A 15 11.78 1.21 -11.43
CA LEU A 15 12.70 0.90 -10.35
C LEU A 15 13.07 -0.57 -10.39
N THR A 16 14.37 -0.86 -10.32
CA THR A 16 14.87 -2.23 -10.20
C THR A 16 15.67 -2.35 -8.92
N ALA A 17 15.24 -3.23 -8.01
CA ALA A 17 15.99 -3.47 -6.78
C ALA A 17 17.29 -4.21 -7.12
N LYS A 18 18.43 -3.70 -6.64
CA LYS A 18 19.74 -4.35 -6.84
C LYS A 18 19.82 -5.72 -6.17
N ASN A 19 19.16 -5.88 -5.02
CA ASN A 19 19.05 -7.12 -4.27
C ASN A 19 17.57 -7.33 -3.92
N PRO A 20 16.74 -7.82 -4.84
CA PRO A 20 15.32 -8.00 -4.59
C PRO A 20 15.09 -9.09 -3.54
N ILE A 21 14.16 -8.85 -2.62
CA ILE A 21 13.57 -9.93 -1.83
C ILE A 21 12.73 -10.76 -2.81
N PRO A 22 12.80 -12.10 -2.80
CA PRO A 22 11.99 -12.94 -3.68
C PRO A 22 10.51 -12.59 -3.54
N PHE A 23 9.88 -12.35 -4.69
CA PHE A 23 8.44 -12.13 -4.73
C PHE A 23 7.70 -13.44 -4.42
N ARG A 24 6.57 -13.35 -3.72
CA ARG A 24 5.76 -14.52 -3.35
C ARG A 24 4.79 -14.87 -4.47
N GLU A 25 5.33 -15.45 -5.54
CA GLU A 25 4.56 -15.92 -6.70
C GLU A 25 3.55 -17.03 -6.36
N ASP A 26 3.76 -17.72 -5.23
CA ASP A 26 2.84 -18.74 -4.71
C ASP A 26 1.52 -18.15 -4.18
N LEU A 27 1.47 -16.84 -3.91
CA LEU A 27 0.28 -16.18 -3.40
C LEU A 27 -0.56 -15.61 -4.54
N ASN A 28 -1.87 -15.89 -4.49
CA ASN A 28 -2.85 -15.28 -5.37
C ASN A 28 -3.13 -13.81 -4.98
N ASN A 29 -4.11 -13.19 -5.66
CA ASN A 29 -4.59 -11.83 -5.34
C ASN A 29 -3.44 -10.80 -5.41
N ARG A 30 -2.68 -10.84 -6.51
CA ARG A 30 -1.65 -9.85 -6.85
C ARG A 30 -2.33 -8.55 -7.25
N ARG A 31 -1.93 -7.44 -6.62
CA ARG A 31 -2.49 -6.11 -6.91
C ARG A 31 -1.41 -5.07 -7.07
N LEU A 32 -1.64 -4.12 -7.97
CA LEU A 32 -0.80 -2.95 -8.11
C LEU A 32 -1.32 -1.85 -7.17
N LEU A 33 -0.54 -1.51 -6.13
CA LEU A 33 -0.98 -0.63 -5.04
C LEU A 33 0.02 0.50 -4.74
N TRP A 34 -0.51 1.61 -4.23
CA TRP A 34 0.23 2.82 -3.92
C TRP A 34 0.84 2.78 -2.51
N HIS A 35 2.10 3.18 -2.39
CA HIS A 35 2.75 3.50 -1.13
C HIS A 35 3.26 4.94 -1.13
N GLY A 36 2.99 5.67 -0.05
CA GLY A 36 3.50 7.03 0.15
C GLY A 36 4.28 7.13 1.45
N SER A 37 5.34 7.93 1.42
CA SER A 37 6.20 8.19 2.58
C SER A 37 6.81 9.58 2.48
N ARG A 38 7.34 10.09 3.59
CA ARG A 38 8.10 11.35 3.58
C ARG A 38 9.29 11.24 2.64
N LEU A 39 9.61 12.32 1.92
CA LEU A 39 10.73 12.35 0.98
C LEU A 39 12.07 11.92 1.63
N THR A 40 12.28 12.28 2.90
CA THR A 40 13.46 11.88 3.69
C THR A 40 13.66 10.36 3.82
N ASN A 41 12.59 9.57 3.63
CA ASN A 41 12.63 8.12 3.76
C ASN A 41 12.98 7.43 2.44
N PHE A 42 12.84 8.10 1.29
CA PHE A 42 12.99 7.48 -0.03
C PHE A 42 14.40 6.97 -0.29
N VAL A 43 15.45 7.67 0.19
CA VAL A 43 16.83 7.16 0.09
C VAL A 43 16.95 5.79 0.77
N GLY A 44 16.36 5.65 1.96
CA GLY A 44 16.33 4.38 2.68
C GLY A 44 15.53 3.30 1.95
N ILE A 45 14.33 3.64 1.47
CA ILE A 45 13.44 2.71 0.75
C ILE A 45 14.08 2.23 -0.55
N LEU A 46 14.67 3.12 -1.36
CA LEU A 46 15.31 2.77 -2.63
C LEU A 46 16.58 1.94 -2.41
N SER A 47 17.33 2.20 -1.33
CA SER A 47 18.55 1.46 -1.02
C SER A 47 18.28 0.07 -0.45
N ASN A 48 17.18 -0.11 0.28
CA ASN A 48 16.97 -1.26 1.15
C ASN A 48 15.64 -1.99 0.96
N GLY A 49 14.76 -1.50 0.08
CA GLY A 49 13.37 -1.90 -0.01
C GLY A 49 12.49 -1.33 1.12
N LEU A 50 11.19 -1.56 1.00
CA LEU A 50 10.25 -1.30 2.09
C LEU A 50 10.52 -2.27 3.24
N ARG A 51 10.51 -1.78 4.49
CA ARG A 51 10.75 -2.60 5.68
C ARG A 51 9.62 -2.47 6.68
N ILE A 52 9.31 -3.58 7.35
CA ILE A 52 8.43 -3.55 8.52
C ILE A 52 9.19 -2.86 9.65
N ALA A 53 8.50 -1.99 10.38
CA ALA A 53 9.10 -1.30 11.51
C ALA A 53 9.59 -2.31 12.57
N PRO A 54 10.77 -2.06 13.17
CA PRO A 54 11.31 -2.93 14.22
C PRO A 54 10.36 -3.14 15.40
N ILE A 55 10.49 -4.24 16.15
CA ILE A 55 9.65 -4.57 17.32
C ILE A 55 9.79 -3.52 18.44
N GLU A 56 10.92 -2.84 18.51
CA GLU A 56 11.22 -1.76 19.46
C GLU A 56 10.58 -0.41 19.09
N ALA A 57 10.17 -0.20 17.83
CA ALA A 57 9.55 1.06 17.41
C ALA A 57 8.16 1.25 18.06
N PRO A 58 7.77 2.46 18.49
CA PRO A 58 6.45 2.71 19.06
C PRO A 58 5.32 2.25 18.13
N VAL A 59 4.27 1.61 18.68
CA VAL A 59 3.10 1.14 17.90
C VAL A 59 2.17 2.29 17.48
N THR A 60 2.42 3.50 17.97
CA THR A 60 1.59 4.68 17.72
C THR A 60 1.59 5.02 16.23
N GLY A 61 0.42 4.91 15.59
CA GLY A 61 0.22 5.25 14.17
C GLY A 61 -0.08 4.06 13.25
N TYR A 62 -0.01 2.82 13.73
CA TYR A 62 -0.29 1.62 12.93
C TYR A 62 -1.71 1.08 13.14
N MET A 63 -2.68 1.46 12.30
CA MET A 63 -4.08 1.04 12.45
C MET A 63 -4.29 -0.48 12.48
N PHE A 64 -3.38 -1.25 11.87
CA PHE A 64 -3.47 -2.71 11.79
C PHE A 64 -2.18 -3.39 12.26
N GLY A 65 -1.45 -2.77 13.21
CA GLY A 65 -0.17 -3.25 13.75
C GLY A 65 1.04 -3.03 12.82
N LYS A 66 2.22 -3.51 13.21
CA LYS A 66 3.48 -3.27 12.45
C LYS A 66 3.54 -4.04 11.12
N GLY A 67 3.52 -3.36 9.99
CA GLY A 67 3.62 -3.98 8.66
C GLY A 67 3.97 -2.94 7.60
N VAL A 68 3.99 -3.36 6.32
CA VAL A 68 4.05 -2.43 5.19
C VAL A 68 2.62 -2.11 4.76
N TYR A 69 2.34 -0.85 4.46
CA TYR A 69 1.00 -0.33 4.22
C TYR A 69 0.87 0.16 2.78
N PHE A 70 -0.18 -0.28 2.10
CA PHE A 70 -0.51 0.13 0.74
C PHE A 70 -1.96 0.58 0.63
N ALA A 71 -2.27 1.39 -0.36
CA ALA A 71 -3.62 1.80 -0.70
C ALA A 71 -3.90 1.58 -2.20
N ASP A 72 -5.14 1.28 -2.53
CA ASP A 72 -5.67 1.24 -3.89
C ASP A 72 -6.00 2.63 -4.45
N VAL A 73 -6.16 3.63 -3.58
CA VAL A 73 -6.43 5.02 -3.96
C VAL A 73 -5.18 5.88 -3.76
N VAL A 74 -4.71 6.51 -4.84
CA VAL A 74 -3.47 7.32 -4.85
C VAL A 74 -3.47 8.45 -3.81
N SER A 75 -4.58 9.15 -3.64
CA SER A 75 -4.69 10.28 -2.69
C SER A 75 -4.61 9.83 -1.24
N LYS A 76 -4.93 8.57 -0.91
CA LYS A 76 -4.70 8.03 0.43
C LYS A 76 -3.21 7.95 0.71
N SER A 77 -2.44 7.38 -0.21
CA SER A 77 -0.99 7.26 -0.10
C SER A 77 -0.28 8.62 -0.17
N ALA A 78 -0.74 9.54 -1.02
CA ALA A 78 -0.18 10.89 -1.13
C ALA A 78 -0.25 11.69 0.20
N ASN A 79 -1.27 11.45 1.03
CA ASN A 79 -1.34 12.08 2.36
C ASN A 79 -0.17 11.68 3.27
N TYR A 80 0.48 10.54 3.04
CA TYR A 80 1.66 10.09 3.78
C TYR A 80 2.97 10.68 3.25
N CYS A 81 2.95 11.43 2.15
CA CYS A 81 4.11 12.19 1.67
C CYS A 81 4.41 13.42 2.53
N TYR A 82 3.43 13.90 3.31
CA TYR A 82 3.51 15.14 4.09
C TYR A 82 3.93 16.37 3.25
N ALA A 83 3.51 16.39 1.97
CA ALA A 83 3.68 17.55 1.12
C ALA A 83 2.88 18.75 1.68
N THR A 84 3.42 19.95 1.49
CA THR A 84 2.81 21.21 1.96
C THR A 84 2.78 22.21 0.81
N LYS A 85 2.10 23.34 0.99
CA LYS A 85 2.11 24.42 -0.03
C LYS A 85 3.51 24.99 -0.29
N LEU A 86 4.41 24.93 0.70
CA LEU A 86 5.79 25.40 0.57
C LEU A 86 6.71 24.33 -0.03
N ASN A 87 6.43 23.06 0.28
CA ASN A 87 7.16 21.89 -0.23
C ASN A 87 6.15 20.91 -0.83
N SER A 88 5.70 21.20 -2.06
CA SER A 88 4.60 20.48 -2.72
C SER A 88 5.02 19.22 -3.45
N THR A 89 6.33 19.00 -3.60
CA THR A 89 6.86 17.80 -4.25
C THR A 89 6.89 16.62 -3.27
N GLY A 90 6.40 15.48 -3.71
CA GLY A 90 6.48 14.21 -3.00
C GLY A 90 6.74 13.07 -3.97
N CYS A 91 7.17 11.93 -3.43
CA CYS A 91 7.33 10.72 -4.20
C CYS A 91 6.28 9.69 -3.75
N LEU A 92 5.79 8.91 -4.72
CA LEU A 92 4.90 7.78 -4.52
C LEU A 92 5.54 6.56 -5.17
N LEU A 93 5.30 5.40 -4.57
CA LEU A 93 5.66 4.12 -5.16
C LEU A 93 4.39 3.42 -5.61
N LEU A 94 4.47 2.80 -6.78
CA LEU A 94 3.49 1.85 -7.27
C LEU A 94 4.14 0.48 -7.22
N CYS A 95 3.60 -0.42 -6.40
CA CYS A 95 4.21 -1.71 -6.12
C CYS A 95 3.23 -2.81 -6.46
N GLU A 96 3.71 -3.88 -7.09
CA GLU A 96 2.95 -5.12 -7.07
C GLU A 96 3.02 -5.73 -5.67
N VAL A 97 1.87 -6.15 -5.16
CA VAL A 97 1.71 -6.72 -3.83
C VAL A 97 0.97 -8.04 -3.93
N ALA A 98 1.62 -9.13 -3.51
CA ALA A 98 0.98 -10.43 -3.35
C ALA A 98 0.23 -10.46 -2.01
N LEU A 99 -1.10 -10.42 -2.06
CA LEU A 99 -1.93 -10.32 -0.85
C LEU A 99 -2.40 -11.67 -0.32
N GLY A 100 -2.48 -12.70 -1.16
CA GLY A 100 -3.10 -13.98 -0.81
C GLY A 100 -4.54 -13.78 -0.31
N THR A 101 -4.92 -14.61 0.66
CA THR A 101 -6.19 -14.46 1.39
C THR A 101 -6.07 -13.32 2.41
N SER A 102 -6.88 -12.28 2.26
CA SER A 102 -6.87 -11.13 3.18
C SER A 102 -7.87 -11.30 4.33
N CYS A 103 -7.43 -11.01 5.56
CA CYS A 103 -8.31 -10.83 6.70
C CYS A 103 -8.94 -9.44 6.64
N GLU A 104 -10.25 -9.36 6.43
CA GLU A 104 -10.95 -8.08 6.39
C GLU A 104 -11.18 -7.51 7.80
N LYS A 105 -10.88 -6.22 7.97
CA LYS A 105 -11.07 -5.49 9.23
C LYS A 105 -11.87 -4.22 8.96
N PHE A 106 -12.92 -4.03 9.76
CA PHE A 106 -13.83 -2.88 9.64
C PHE A 106 -13.56 -1.79 10.70
N TYR A 107 -12.58 -2.03 11.58
CA TYR A 107 -12.14 -1.12 12.63
C TYR A 107 -10.63 -1.29 12.84
N ALA A 108 -9.98 -0.28 13.41
CA ALA A 108 -8.57 -0.38 13.78
C ALA A 108 -8.35 -1.54 14.76
N ASP A 109 -7.34 -2.35 14.48
CA ASP A 109 -6.97 -3.50 15.28
C ASP A 109 -5.43 -3.59 15.31
N TYR A 110 -4.84 -3.04 16.37
CA TYR A 110 -3.39 -3.00 16.55
C TYR A 110 -2.75 -4.40 16.63
N TYR A 111 -3.56 -5.44 16.89
CA TYR A 111 -3.15 -6.83 16.97
C TYR A 111 -3.45 -7.62 15.69
N ALA A 112 -3.94 -6.98 14.62
CA ALA A 112 -4.23 -7.63 13.35
C ALA A 112 -3.00 -8.29 12.69
N HIS A 113 -1.79 -8.02 13.16
CA HIS A 113 -0.59 -8.75 12.73
C HIS A 113 -0.56 -10.21 13.17
N LEU A 114 -1.25 -10.55 14.27
CA LEU A 114 -1.24 -11.90 14.84
C LEU A 114 -2.06 -12.90 14.03
N VAL A 115 -2.94 -12.43 13.13
CA VAL A 115 -3.77 -13.32 12.31
C VAL A 115 -3.07 -13.82 11.04
N ILE A 116 -1.89 -13.27 10.71
CA ILE A 116 -1.22 -13.51 9.41
C ILE A 116 -0.34 -14.78 9.40
N GLU A 117 -0.37 -15.56 10.47
CA GLU A 117 0.36 -16.85 10.58
C GLU A 117 -0.55 -18.08 10.40
N ASN A 118 -1.84 -17.89 10.09
CA ASN A 118 -2.81 -18.95 9.85
C ASN A 118 -3.38 -18.89 8.43
N GLU A 119 -4.71 -18.74 8.31
CA GLU A 119 -5.48 -18.78 7.06
C GLU A 119 -5.25 -17.55 6.16
N PHE A 120 -4.69 -16.46 6.69
CA PHE A 120 -4.55 -15.18 6.01
C PHE A 120 -3.10 -14.81 5.74
N GLN A 121 -2.86 -14.19 4.58
CA GLN A 121 -1.56 -13.67 4.14
C GLN A 121 -1.63 -12.16 3.90
N SER A 122 -2.65 -11.47 4.41
CA SER A 122 -2.67 -10.01 4.52
C SER A 122 -3.81 -9.55 5.40
N VAL A 123 -3.78 -8.29 5.83
CA VAL A 123 -4.92 -7.59 6.44
C VAL A 123 -5.42 -6.55 5.46
N LYS A 124 -6.74 -6.48 5.30
CA LYS A 124 -7.44 -5.49 4.48
C LYS A 124 -8.36 -4.67 5.37
N GLY A 125 -7.97 -3.43 5.68
CA GLY A 125 -8.88 -2.46 6.27
C GLY A 125 -9.92 -2.06 5.24
N VAL A 126 -11.21 -2.32 5.47
CA VAL A 126 -12.26 -2.05 4.48
C VAL A 126 -12.80 -0.63 4.64
N GLY A 127 -12.46 0.24 3.68
CA GLY A 127 -12.84 1.65 3.69
C GLY A 127 -14.28 1.94 3.24
N LYS A 128 -14.77 3.13 3.59
CA LYS A 128 -16.02 3.73 3.06
C LYS A 128 -16.05 3.81 1.54
N LYS A 129 -14.88 4.04 0.94
CA LYS A 129 -14.71 4.19 -0.49
C LYS A 129 -13.64 3.26 -1.02
N ALA A 130 -13.87 2.70 -2.19
CA ALA A 130 -12.92 1.89 -2.94
C ALA A 130 -13.21 2.02 -4.45
N PRO A 131 -12.23 1.78 -5.33
CA PRO A 131 -12.46 1.63 -6.75
C PRO A 131 -13.51 0.53 -7.00
N LYS A 132 -14.53 0.85 -7.79
CA LYS A 132 -15.63 -0.07 -8.12
C LYS A 132 -15.12 -1.31 -8.85
N ASP A 133 -14.20 -1.07 -9.76
CA ASP A 133 -13.63 -2.01 -10.71
C ASP A 133 -12.15 -1.69 -10.94
N GLY A 134 -11.56 -2.46 -11.84
CA GLY A 134 -10.18 -2.36 -12.26
C GLY A 134 -9.95 -3.25 -13.45
N GLU A 135 -8.71 -3.30 -13.90
CA GLU A 135 -8.27 -4.15 -15.01
C GLU A 135 -7.29 -5.23 -14.53
N MET A 136 -7.26 -6.35 -15.23
CA MET A 136 -6.21 -7.35 -15.06
C MET A 136 -5.14 -7.11 -16.12
N LEU A 137 -3.94 -6.75 -15.67
CA LEU A 137 -2.74 -6.74 -16.50
C LEU A 137 -1.96 -8.00 -16.19
N GLU A 138 -1.98 -8.96 -17.11
CA GLU A 138 -1.49 -10.32 -16.88
C GLU A 138 -2.16 -10.94 -15.64
N GLU A 139 -1.40 -11.19 -14.57
CA GLU A 139 -1.90 -11.76 -13.31
C GLU A 139 -2.12 -10.71 -12.22
N VAL A 140 -1.98 -9.42 -12.54
CA VAL A 140 -1.99 -8.31 -11.59
C VAL A 140 -3.25 -7.49 -11.74
N PHE A 141 -4.03 -7.39 -10.67
CA PHE A 141 -5.19 -6.52 -10.64
C PHE A 141 -4.79 -5.06 -10.38
N VAL A 142 -5.16 -4.16 -11.29
CA VAL A 142 -4.93 -2.73 -11.21
C VAL A 142 -6.26 -2.03 -10.85
N PRO A 143 -6.43 -1.50 -9.64
CA PRO A 143 -7.67 -0.88 -9.18
C PRO A 143 -7.81 0.57 -9.70
N ASN A 144 -7.92 0.73 -11.03
CA ASN A 144 -8.01 2.03 -11.71
C ASN A 144 -9.46 2.53 -11.93
N GLY A 145 -10.45 1.82 -11.40
CA GLY A 145 -11.86 2.17 -11.51
C GLY A 145 -12.27 3.44 -10.76
N HIS A 146 -13.49 3.90 -11.02
CA HIS A 146 -14.06 5.04 -10.31
C HIS A 146 -14.29 4.74 -8.83
N LEU A 147 -13.96 5.70 -7.98
CA LEU A 147 -14.17 5.60 -6.54
C LEU A 147 -15.66 5.63 -6.19
N VAL A 148 -16.17 4.58 -5.53
CA VAL A 148 -17.56 4.46 -5.11
C VAL A 148 -17.68 4.22 -3.61
N GLU A 149 -18.85 4.51 -3.04
CA GLU A 149 -19.17 4.13 -1.66
C GLU A 149 -19.34 2.61 -1.57
N THR A 150 -18.74 1.99 -0.56
CA THR A 150 -18.79 0.53 -0.33
C THR A 150 -19.95 0.10 0.58
N GLY A 151 -20.67 1.07 1.16
CA GLY A 151 -21.70 0.81 2.17
C GLY A 151 -21.14 0.55 3.59
N ILE A 152 -19.82 0.64 3.78
CA ILE A 152 -19.17 0.46 5.08
C ILE A 152 -19.04 1.81 5.80
N SER A 153 -19.34 1.88 7.10
CA SER A 153 -19.47 3.16 7.83
C SER A 153 -18.24 3.58 8.66
N ASN A 154 -17.20 2.75 8.79
CA ASN A 154 -16.29 2.87 9.94
C ASN A 154 -14.79 3.07 9.63
N VAL A 155 -14.22 2.53 8.55
CA VAL A 155 -12.82 2.84 8.16
C VAL A 155 -12.81 3.89 7.05
N SER A 156 -11.92 4.88 7.17
CA SER A 156 -11.87 6.01 6.23
C SER A 156 -11.49 5.59 4.81
N ASP A 157 -10.48 4.73 4.63
CA ASP A 157 -10.00 4.29 3.32
C ASP A 157 -9.37 2.90 3.41
N MET A 158 -9.30 2.20 2.27
CA MET A 158 -8.76 0.85 2.21
C MET A 158 -7.26 0.81 2.42
N ILE A 159 -6.82 -0.12 3.26
CA ILE A 159 -5.41 -0.31 3.61
C ILE A 159 -5.08 -1.79 3.52
N TYR A 160 -4.08 -2.11 2.72
CA TYR A 160 -3.55 -3.45 2.60
C TYR A 160 -2.24 -3.57 3.37
N ARG A 161 -2.11 -4.70 4.07
CA ARG A 161 -0.92 -5.02 4.84
C ARG A 161 -0.53 -6.49 4.62
N PRO A 162 0.45 -6.78 3.75
CA PRO A 162 1.00 -8.13 3.65
C PRO A 162 1.91 -8.46 4.86
N PRO A 163 2.08 -9.75 5.24
CA PRO A 163 2.96 -10.25 6.31
C PRO A 163 4.42 -10.12 5.95
N CYS A 164 4.71 -10.12 4.65
CA CYS A 164 6.05 -10.10 4.11
C CYS A 164 6.12 -8.99 3.06
N ILE A 165 7.30 -8.42 2.87
CA ILE A 165 7.57 -7.45 1.81
C ILE A 165 7.49 -8.22 0.49
N THR A 166 6.29 -8.34 -0.07
CA THR A 166 6.05 -8.94 -1.38
C THR A 166 5.98 -7.80 -2.38
N THR A 167 7.12 -7.14 -2.62
CA THR A 167 7.22 -6.13 -3.68
C THR A 167 8.15 -6.62 -4.76
N SER A 168 7.59 -7.07 -5.88
CA SER A 168 8.26 -7.04 -7.18
C SER A 168 8.05 -5.63 -7.76
N MET A 169 9.15 -4.99 -8.15
CA MET A 169 9.10 -3.86 -9.08
C MET A 169 9.36 -4.48 -10.44
N TRP A 170 8.35 -4.50 -11.32
CA TRP A 170 8.44 -5.24 -12.57
C TRP A 170 9.17 -4.46 -13.65
N TYR A 171 9.94 -5.29 -14.36
CA TYR A 171 10.51 -5.12 -15.67
C TYR A 171 9.48 -5.62 -16.69
N THR A 172 9.32 -4.92 -17.82
CA THR A 172 8.87 -5.55 -19.06
C THR A 172 9.77 -5.10 -20.21
N THR A 173 10.33 -6.07 -20.94
CA THR A 173 11.06 -5.89 -22.21
C THR A 173 10.15 -5.43 -23.32
#